data_AF-A0A402AEM0-F1
#
_entry.id   AF-A0A402AEM0-F1
#
_cell.length_a   1.000
_cell.length_b   1.000
_cell.length_c   1.000
_cell.angle_alpha   90.00
_cell.angle_beta   90.00
_cell.angle_gamma   90.00
#
_symmetry.space_group_name_H-M   'P 1'
#
loop_
_entity.id
_entity.type
_entity.pdbx_description
1 polymer ?
#
loop_
_entity_poly.entity_id
_entity_poly.type
_entity_poly.pdbx_seq_one_letter_code
_entity_poly.pdbx_strand_id
1 'polypeptide(L)'
;MDGLDEVADLNTRLKVVEWVQMQMHVYGKNRFVIASRPYGYRDNRLEGVTVLDAQNFNNEQIETFILNWYLSTEFRNSDIDYANLKRRASEATKDLVQRLYQSPALSKLAANPLLLTMIVTIHREDIKLPERRVELYEEICNVFLGTRYEARSIPQDLSLAQKQRILQQLAYFMMMQNQREIADEDAQEIIAPCWHL
;
A
#
# COMPACT_ATOMS: atom_id res chain seq x y z
N MET A 1 17.62 5.97 2.33
CA MET A 1 17.42 5.22 1.07
C MET A 1 16.29 4.25 1.30
N ASP A 2 15.29 4.25 0.42
CA ASP A 2 14.19 3.29 0.47
C ASP A 2 14.39 2.25 -0.64
N GLY A 3 14.00 1.01 -0.39
CA GLY A 3 13.94 -0.01 -1.42
C GLY A 3 15.28 -0.48 -2.01
N LEU A 4 16.25 -0.91 -1.19
CA LEU A 4 17.49 -1.52 -1.73
C LEU A 4 17.22 -2.77 -2.60
N ASP A 5 16.16 -3.52 -2.29
CA ASP A 5 15.73 -4.69 -3.07
C ASP A 5 15.05 -4.35 -4.41
N GLU A 6 14.84 -3.06 -4.70
CA GLU A 6 14.07 -2.62 -5.86
C GLU A 6 14.85 -2.57 -7.15
N VAL A 7 16.17 -2.59 -7.06
CA VAL A 7 17.07 -2.73 -8.20
C VAL A 7 16.94 -4.15 -8.73
N ALA A 8 16.32 -4.36 -9.89
CA ALA A 8 16.04 -5.69 -10.44
C ALA A 8 17.32 -6.45 -10.84
N ASP A 9 18.26 -5.77 -11.51
CA ASP A 9 19.54 -6.33 -11.94
C ASP A 9 20.51 -6.52 -10.78
N LEU A 10 21.06 -7.73 -10.64
CA LEU A 10 21.94 -8.09 -9.53
C LEU A 10 23.25 -7.28 -9.54
N ASN A 11 23.85 -7.09 -10.71
CA ASN A 11 25.12 -6.37 -10.82
C ASN A 11 24.97 -4.89 -10.42
N THR A 12 23.87 -4.27 -10.85
CA THR A 12 23.50 -2.92 -10.47
C THR A 12 23.24 -2.84 -8.97
N ARG A 13 22.54 -3.83 -8.40
CA ARG A 13 22.28 -3.88 -6.95
C ARG A 13 23.58 -3.93 -6.14
N LEU A 14 24.54 -4.76 -6.52
CA LEU A 14 25.85 -4.83 -5.87
C LEU A 14 26.60 -3.50 -5.92
N LYS A 15 26.59 -2.82 -7.08
CA LYS A 15 27.19 -1.47 -7.21
C LYS A 15 26.52 -0.45 -6.31
N VAL A 16 25.19 -0.51 -6.15
CA VAL A 16 24.45 0.35 -5.24
C VAL A 16 24.85 0.08 -3.78
N VAL A 17 24.97 -1.18 -3.37
CA VAL A 17 25.44 -1.56 -2.03
C VAL A 17 26.83 -1.03 -1.75
N GLU A 18 27.77 -1.26 -2.67
CA GLU A 18 29.15 -0.76 -2.57
C GLU A 18 29.19 0.78 -2.48
N TRP A 19 28.40 1.45 -3.32
CA TRP A 19 28.27 2.89 -3.29
C TRP A 19 27.75 3.38 -1.93
N VAL A 20 26.69 2.77 -1.39
CA VAL A 20 26.14 3.11 -0.07
C VAL A 20 27.19 2.91 1.03
N GLN A 21 27.91 1.78 1.02
CA GLN A 21 28.98 1.50 1.99
C GLN A 21 30.08 2.57 1.94
N MET A 22 30.45 3.02 0.74
CA MET A 22 31.42 4.09 0.53
C MET A 22 30.89 5.43 1.05
N GLN A 23 29.62 5.78 0.76
CA GLN A 23 28.99 7.00 1.29
C GLN A 23 28.99 7.00 2.83
N MET A 24 28.67 5.87 3.45
CA MET A 24 28.70 5.72 4.90
C MET A 24 30.10 5.94 5.48
N HIS A 25 31.13 5.48 4.77
CA HIS A 25 32.52 5.69 5.18
C HIS A 25 32.96 7.15 5.05
N VAL A 26 32.75 7.77 3.88
CA VAL A 26 33.16 9.16 3.61
C VAL A 26 32.39 10.16 4.47
N TYR A 27 31.09 9.91 4.67
CA TYR A 27 30.20 10.79 5.41
C TYR A 27 29.81 10.20 6.77
N GLY A 28 30.75 9.60 7.50
CA GLY A 28 30.49 8.90 8.77
C GLY A 28 29.91 9.75 9.91
N LYS A 29 29.84 11.08 9.75
CA LYS A 29 29.13 11.98 10.69
C LYS A 29 27.62 12.05 10.43
N ASN A 30 27.16 11.58 9.27
CA ASN A 30 25.75 11.59 8.89
C ASN A 30 25.04 10.34 9.40
N ARG A 31 23.72 10.43 9.58
CA ARG A 31 22.87 9.29 9.89
C ARG A 31 22.33 8.68 8.60
N PHE A 32 22.53 7.38 8.44
CA PHE A 32 22.01 6.63 7.31
C PHE A 32 20.86 5.74 7.78
N VAL A 33 19.73 5.80 7.08
CA VAL A 33 18.59 4.91 7.26
C VAL A 33 18.29 4.27 5.91
N ILE A 34 18.26 2.94 5.89
CA ILE A 34 18.14 2.13 4.68
C ILE A 34 17.01 1.13 4.93
N ALA A 35 16.04 1.10 4.04
CA ALA A 35 14.95 0.12 4.05
C ALA A 35 15.13 -0.88 2.90
N SER A 36 14.81 -2.15 3.18
CA SER A 36 14.89 -3.24 2.21
C SER A 36 13.96 -4.37 2.65
N ARG A 37 13.45 -5.14 1.69
CA ARG A 37 12.80 -6.43 1.99
C ARG A 37 13.83 -7.44 2.54
N PRO A 38 13.41 -8.37 3.43
CA PRO A 38 14.34 -9.33 4.05
C PRO A 38 15.15 -10.15 3.05
N TYR A 39 14.52 -10.62 1.97
CA TYR A 39 15.21 -11.41 0.94
C TYR A 39 16.25 -10.59 0.18
N GLY A 40 15.90 -9.38 -0.27
CA GLY A 40 16.82 -8.52 -0.99
C GLY A 40 18.02 -8.06 -0.16
N TYR A 41 17.86 -7.92 1.16
CA TYR A 41 18.95 -7.56 2.06
C TYR A 41 19.90 -8.72 2.39
N ARG A 42 19.37 -9.96 2.52
CA ARG A 42 20.17 -11.13 2.94
C ARG A 42 21.36 -11.40 2.02
N ASP A 43 21.17 -11.20 0.73
CA ASP A 43 22.20 -11.45 -0.29
C ASP A 43 23.10 -10.23 -0.54
N ASN A 44 22.79 -9.09 0.10
CA ASN A 44 23.41 -7.78 -0.18
C ASN A 44 23.64 -7.00 1.12
N ARG A 45 24.25 -7.66 2.10
CA ARG A 45 24.42 -7.11 3.45
C ARG A 45 25.39 -5.94 3.45
N LEU A 46 25.05 -4.92 4.23
CA LEU A 46 25.95 -3.82 4.54
C LEU A 46 26.74 -4.14 5.81
N GLU A 47 27.98 -3.67 5.87
CA GLU A 47 28.84 -3.84 7.04
C GLU A 47 28.73 -2.64 7.99
N GLY A 48 28.91 -2.88 9.29
CA GLY A 48 28.91 -1.81 10.30
C GLY A 48 27.54 -1.18 10.56
N VAL A 49 26.45 -1.83 10.18
CA VAL A 49 25.07 -1.36 10.40
C VAL A 49 24.34 -2.14 11.49
N THR A 50 23.44 -1.45 12.17
CA THR A 50 22.41 -2.09 13.00
C THR A 50 21.24 -2.49 12.11
N VAL A 51 20.94 -3.79 12.07
CA VAL A 51 19.79 -4.32 11.32
C VAL A 51 18.59 -4.40 12.25
N LEU A 52 17.46 -3.85 11.82
CA LEU A 52 16.19 -3.85 12.56
C LEU A 52 15.09 -4.38 11.65
N ASP A 53 14.18 -5.18 12.21
CA ASP A 53 13.02 -5.70 11.52
C ASP A 53 11.77 -4.88 11.86
N ALA A 54 11.08 -4.36 10.84
CA ALA A 54 9.76 -3.77 11.01
C ALA A 54 8.76 -4.87 11.42
N GLN A 55 8.24 -4.77 12.65
CA GLN A 55 7.30 -5.73 13.19
C GLN A 55 5.86 -5.41 12.79
N ASN A 56 4.99 -6.42 12.89
CA ASN A 56 3.55 -6.22 12.84
C ASN A 56 3.09 -5.32 13.99
N PHE A 57 1.97 -4.64 13.77
CA PHE A 57 1.32 -3.86 14.82
C PHE A 57 0.74 -4.76 15.92
N ASN A 58 0.89 -4.28 17.15
CA ASN A 58 0.11 -4.76 18.28
C ASN A 58 -1.28 -4.10 18.31
N ASN A 59 -2.16 -4.55 19.21
CA ASN A 59 -3.54 -4.05 19.29
C ASN A 59 -3.64 -2.54 19.56
N GLU A 60 -2.78 -1.98 20.40
CA GLU A 60 -2.76 -0.54 20.70
C GLU A 60 -2.34 0.28 19.47
N GLN A 61 -1.35 -0.21 18.73
CA GLN A 61 -0.90 0.40 17.47
C GLN A 61 -1.98 0.31 16.39
N ILE A 62 -2.72 -0.80 16.31
CA ILE A 62 -3.86 -0.94 15.39
C ILE A 62 -4.92 0.12 15.70
N GLU A 63 -5.37 0.24 16.95
CA GLU A 63 -6.39 1.22 17.34
C GLU A 63 -5.91 2.66 17.08
N THR A 64 -4.66 2.97 17.43
CA THR A 64 -4.04 4.27 17.19
C THR A 64 -3.97 4.59 15.69
N PHE A 65 -3.60 3.60 14.87
CA PHE A 65 -3.54 3.75 13.42
C PHE A 65 -4.91 4.06 12.84
N ILE A 66 -5.94 3.30 13.22
CA ILE A 66 -7.32 3.49 12.72
C ILE A 66 -7.82 4.89 13.06
N LEU A 67 -7.63 5.33 14.31
CA LEU A 67 -8.05 6.66 14.75
C LEU A 67 -7.38 7.77 13.93
N ASN A 68 -6.05 7.69 13.80
CA ASN A 68 -5.28 8.68 13.05
C ASN A 68 -5.62 8.69 11.55
N TRP A 69 -5.91 7.53 10.98
CA TRP A 69 -6.34 7.41 9.59
C TRP A 69 -7.68 8.13 9.36
N TYR A 70 -8.67 7.92 10.23
CA TYR A 70 -9.96 8.61 10.12
C TYR A 70 -9.84 10.12 10.30
N LEU A 71 -9.09 10.56 11.33
CA LEU A 71 -8.84 11.99 11.55
C LEU A 71 -8.20 12.64 10.32
N SER A 72 -7.17 12.00 9.76
CA SER A 72 -6.44 12.52 8.59
C SER A 72 -7.31 12.54 7.32
N THR A 73 -8.12 11.51 7.12
CA THR A 73 -8.92 11.36 5.90
C THR A 73 -10.16 12.25 5.91
N GLU A 74 -10.85 12.39 7.03
CA GLU A 74 -12.04 13.25 7.15
C GLU A 74 -11.66 14.74 7.25
N PHE A 75 -10.50 15.09 7.84
CA PHE A 75 -9.98 16.46 7.83
C PHE A 75 -9.77 17.00 6.41
N ARG A 76 -9.28 16.16 5.49
CA ARG A 76 -9.04 16.57 4.09
C ARG A 76 -10.31 16.74 3.27
N ASN A 77 -11.46 16.24 3.74
CA ASN A 77 -12.69 16.13 2.95
C ASN A 77 -13.83 17.01 3.45
N SER A 78 -13.62 17.90 4.43
CA SER A 78 -14.75 18.58 5.07
C SER A 78 -14.44 19.94 5.71
N ASP A 79 -15.37 20.89 5.60
CA ASP A 79 -15.43 22.14 6.37
C ASP A 79 -16.05 21.90 7.78
N ILE A 80 -15.81 20.72 8.36
CA ILE A 80 -16.41 20.33 9.64
C ILE A 80 -15.51 20.83 10.78
N ASP A 81 -16.13 21.41 11.82
CA ASP A 81 -15.40 21.77 13.04
C ASP A 81 -14.72 20.54 13.69
N TYR A 82 -13.54 20.78 14.27
CA TYR A 82 -12.65 19.76 14.79
C TYR A 82 -13.31 18.84 15.83
N ALA A 83 -14.24 19.37 16.65
CA ALA A 83 -14.96 18.57 17.64
C ALA A 83 -15.83 17.48 16.98
N ASN A 84 -16.53 17.81 15.90
CA ASN A 84 -17.36 16.88 15.15
C ASN A 84 -16.53 15.85 14.38
N LEU A 85 -15.42 16.28 13.79
CA LEU A 85 -14.44 15.39 13.15
C LEU A 85 -13.94 14.34 14.13
N LYS A 86 -13.49 14.76 15.32
CA LYS A 86 -12.96 13.86 16.35
C LYS A 86 -14.01 12.87 16.85
N ARG A 87 -15.26 13.31 17.02
CA ARG A 87 -16.37 12.43 17.41
C ARG A 87 -16.62 11.34 16.36
N ARG A 88 -16.77 11.72 15.08
CA ARG A 88 -17.00 10.77 13.98
C ARG A 88 -15.83 9.78 13.82
N ALA A 89 -14.60 10.27 13.89
CA ALA A 89 -13.42 9.40 13.83
C ALA A 89 -13.38 8.40 14.99
N SER A 90 -13.71 8.84 16.21
CA SER A 90 -13.78 7.96 17.38
C SER A 90 -14.88 6.90 17.25
N GLU A 91 -16.07 7.27 16.76
CA GLU A 91 -17.17 6.33 16.52
C GLU A 91 -16.80 5.28 15.47
N ALA A 92 -16.26 5.69 14.32
CA ALA A 92 -15.82 4.78 13.27
C ALA A 92 -14.66 3.87 13.72
N THR A 93 -13.74 4.40 14.54
CA THR A 93 -12.66 3.62 15.14
C THR A 93 -13.20 2.54 16.06
N LYS A 94 -14.13 2.89 16.96
CA LYS A 94 -14.75 1.92 17.88
C LYS A 94 -15.47 0.81 17.13
N ASP A 95 -16.25 1.16 16.09
CA ASP A 95 -16.95 0.17 15.27
C ASP A 95 -15.98 -0.80 14.59
N LEU A 96 -14.96 -0.27 13.91
CA LEU A 96 -13.99 -1.11 13.21
C LEU A 96 -13.19 -1.99 14.19
N VAL A 97 -12.72 -1.42 15.30
CA VAL A 97 -11.98 -2.17 16.34
C VAL A 97 -12.85 -3.30 16.90
N GLN A 98 -14.14 -3.05 17.15
CA GLN A 98 -15.07 -4.09 17.60
C GLN A 98 -15.19 -5.23 16.58
N ARG A 99 -15.34 -4.91 15.28
CA ARG A 99 -15.39 -5.92 14.21
C ARG A 99 -14.10 -6.73 14.10
N LEU A 100 -12.94 -6.07 14.23
CA LEU A 100 -11.64 -6.74 14.24
C LEU A 100 -11.52 -7.72 15.41
N TYR A 101 -11.96 -7.35 16.62
CA TYR A 101 -11.92 -8.24 17.78
C TYR A 101 -12.88 -9.42 17.68
N GLN A 102 -14.02 -9.25 17.01
CA GLN A 102 -15.01 -10.31 16.81
C GLN A 102 -14.61 -11.34 15.74
N SER A 103 -13.63 -11.01 14.88
CA SER A 103 -13.15 -11.90 13.81
C SER A 103 -11.64 -12.15 13.93
N PRO A 104 -11.23 -13.35 14.40
CA PRO A 104 -9.81 -13.72 14.47
C PRO A 104 -9.08 -13.61 13.12
N ALA A 105 -9.79 -13.85 12.02
CA ALA A 105 -9.26 -13.71 10.68
C ALA A 105 -8.92 -12.25 10.36
N LEU A 106 -9.85 -11.33 10.60
CA LEU A 106 -9.62 -9.89 10.42
C LEU A 106 -8.52 -9.36 11.35
N SER A 107 -8.51 -9.77 12.62
CA SER A 107 -7.47 -9.39 13.58
C SER A 107 -6.07 -9.78 13.08
N LYS A 108 -5.92 -10.99 12.52
CA LYS A 108 -4.65 -11.45 11.95
C LYS A 108 -4.21 -10.62 10.73
N LEU A 109 -5.15 -10.20 9.88
CA LEU A 109 -4.84 -9.33 8.74
C LEU A 109 -4.45 -7.92 9.20
N ALA A 110 -5.20 -7.37 10.17
CA ALA A 110 -5.00 -6.03 10.72
C ALA A 110 -3.64 -5.82 11.41
N ALA A 111 -2.97 -6.89 11.86
CA ALA A 111 -1.61 -6.80 12.38
C ALA A 111 -0.59 -6.32 11.34
N ASN A 112 -0.86 -6.52 10.04
CA ASN A 112 -0.02 -5.98 8.97
C ASN A 112 -0.49 -4.55 8.60
N PRO A 113 0.34 -3.51 8.73
CA PRO A 113 -0.08 -2.12 8.49
C PRO A 113 -0.65 -1.85 7.08
N LEU A 114 -0.12 -2.53 6.06
CA LEU A 114 -0.62 -2.41 4.70
C LEU A 114 -2.03 -2.98 4.58
N LEU A 115 -2.27 -4.18 5.12
CA LEU A 115 -3.60 -4.80 5.09
C LEU A 115 -4.58 -4.03 5.97
N LEU A 116 -4.15 -3.50 7.12
CA LEU A 116 -4.96 -2.62 7.96
C LEU A 116 -5.42 -1.39 7.19
N THR A 117 -4.54 -0.78 6.39
CA THR A 117 -4.91 0.37 5.54
C THR A 117 -6.03 0.00 4.57
N MET A 118 -5.98 -1.18 3.96
CA MET A 118 -7.03 -1.68 3.06
C MET A 118 -8.36 -1.90 3.82
N ILE A 119 -8.30 -2.54 4.98
CA ILE A 119 -9.46 -2.80 5.84
C ILE A 119 -10.15 -1.49 6.24
N VAL A 120 -9.38 -0.50 6.72
CA VAL A 120 -9.93 0.80 7.13
C VAL A 120 -10.55 1.53 5.92
N THR A 121 -9.92 1.43 4.75
CA THR A 121 -10.44 2.02 3.51
C THR A 121 -11.77 1.40 3.10
N ILE A 122 -11.88 0.07 3.11
CA ILE A 122 -13.13 -0.66 2.80
C ILE A 122 -14.21 -0.33 3.82
N HIS A 123 -13.88 -0.32 5.11
CA HIS A 123 -14.81 0.04 6.17
C HIS A 123 -15.42 1.44 5.97
N ARG A 124 -14.61 2.41 5.57
CA ARG A 124 -15.08 3.78 5.32
C ARG A 124 -16.12 3.86 4.21
N GLU A 125 -16.01 3.01 3.19
CA GLU A 125 -16.96 2.95 2.08
C GLU A 125 -18.22 2.12 2.43
N ASP A 126 -18.40 1.74 3.70
CA ASP A 126 -19.52 0.94 4.22
C ASP A 126 -19.66 -0.44 3.54
N ILE A 127 -18.53 -0.98 3.07
CA ILE A 127 -18.44 -2.29 2.45
C ILE A 127 -18.22 -3.35 3.53
N LYS A 128 -18.84 -4.52 3.36
CA LYS A 128 -18.65 -5.67 4.25
C LYS A 128 -17.17 -6.07 4.30
N LEU A 129 -16.62 -6.17 5.51
CA LEU A 129 -15.21 -6.53 5.70
C LEU A 129 -14.94 -7.99 5.26
N PRO A 130 -14.01 -8.21 4.33
CA PRO A 130 -13.63 -9.55 3.90
C PRO A 130 -12.73 -10.23 4.91
N GLU A 131 -13.03 -11.48 5.26
CA GLU A 131 -12.25 -12.24 6.25
C GLU A 131 -11.06 -12.97 5.62
N ARG A 132 -10.99 -13.02 4.29
CA ARG A 132 -9.90 -13.66 3.55
C ARG A 132 -9.05 -12.61 2.86
N ARG A 133 -7.73 -12.81 2.90
CA ARG A 133 -6.77 -11.90 2.27
C ARG A 133 -7.02 -11.69 0.78
N VAL A 134 -7.48 -12.72 0.05
CA VAL A 134 -7.75 -12.60 -1.39
C VAL A 134 -8.96 -11.71 -1.66
N GLU A 135 -10.02 -11.86 -0.85
CA GLU A 135 -11.23 -11.03 -0.92
C GLU A 135 -10.90 -9.59 -0.51
N LEU A 136 -10.00 -9.39 0.46
CA LEU A 136 -9.50 -8.06 0.83
C LEU A 136 -8.81 -7.35 -0.36
N TYR A 137 -8.02 -8.08 -1.14
CA TYR A 137 -7.39 -7.54 -2.34
C TYR A 137 -8.40 -7.25 -3.46
N GLU A 138 -9.42 -8.09 -3.61
CA GLU A 138 -10.49 -7.87 -4.57
C GLU A 138 -11.29 -6.61 -4.24
N GLU A 139 -11.74 -6.47 -2.99
CA GLU A 139 -12.53 -5.33 -2.55
C GLU A 139 -11.76 -4.01 -2.64
N ILE A 140 -10.48 -3.99 -2.25
CA ILE A 140 -9.69 -2.75 -2.34
C ILE A 140 -9.44 -2.34 -3.80
N CYS A 141 -9.27 -3.31 -4.72
CA CYS A 141 -9.19 -3.03 -6.15
C CYS A 141 -10.50 -2.41 -6.66
N ASN A 142 -11.66 -2.94 -6.26
CA ASN A 142 -12.97 -2.39 -6.62
C ASN A 142 -13.13 -0.95 -6.12
N VAL A 143 -12.77 -0.70 -4.84
CA VAL A 143 -12.80 0.65 -4.25
C VAL A 143 -11.94 1.64 -5.04
N PHE A 144 -10.72 1.26 -5.42
CA PHE A 144 -9.82 2.13 -6.19
C PHE A 144 -10.23 2.32 -7.65
N LEU A 145 -10.81 1.30 -8.28
CA LEU A 145 -11.19 1.35 -9.69
C LEU A 145 -12.45 2.18 -9.96
N GLY A 146 -13.30 2.39 -8.94
CA GLY A 146 -14.22 3.51 -8.98
C GLY A 146 -15.63 3.30 -8.48
N THR A 147 -15.87 2.42 -7.49
CA THR A 147 -17.14 2.44 -6.75
C THR A 147 -17.51 3.87 -6.29
N ARG A 148 -16.51 4.71 -6.00
CA ARG A 148 -16.67 6.12 -5.61
C ARG A 148 -17.07 7.08 -6.74
N TYR A 149 -16.77 6.77 -8.01
CA TYR A 149 -17.06 7.63 -9.16
C TYR A 149 -18.43 7.36 -9.76
N GLU A 150 -18.84 6.09 -9.82
CA GLU A 150 -20.19 5.68 -10.26
C GLU A 150 -21.26 6.24 -9.30
N ALA A 151 -21.02 6.16 -7.99
CA ALA A 151 -21.89 6.74 -6.96
C ALA A 151 -22.02 8.28 -7.05
N ARG A 152 -21.11 8.97 -7.75
CA ARG A 152 -21.09 10.43 -7.90
C ARG A 152 -21.55 10.92 -9.29
N SER A 153 -22.00 10.02 -10.17
CA SER A 153 -22.43 10.36 -11.55
C SER A 153 -21.39 11.17 -12.34
N ILE A 154 -20.10 10.98 -12.05
CA ILE A 154 -19.02 11.63 -12.79
C ILE A 154 -18.84 10.83 -14.09
N PRO A 155 -18.91 11.46 -15.28
CA PRO A 155 -18.67 10.75 -16.54
C PRO A 155 -17.31 10.05 -16.50
N GLN A 156 -17.28 8.78 -16.87
CA GLN A 156 -16.05 7.99 -16.98
C GLN A 156 -15.95 7.48 -18.41
N ASP A 157 -14.77 7.64 -19.02
CA ASP A 157 -14.51 7.17 -20.37
C ASP A 157 -14.42 5.63 -20.46
N LEU A 158 -14.22 4.97 -19.31
CA LEU A 158 -14.08 3.52 -19.19
C LEU A 158 -14.97 2.99 -18.04
N SER A 159 -15.67 1.89 -18.32
CA SER A 159 -16.36 1.11 -17.27
C SER A 159 -15.37 0.47 -16.29
N LEU A 160 -15.85 0.11 -15.10
CA LEU A 160 -15.05 -0.61 -14.09
C LEU A 160 -14.37 -1.86 -14.68
N ALA A 161 -15.12 -2.65 -15.44
CA ALA A 161 -14.63 -3.87 -16.08
C ALA A 161 -13.51 -3.58 -17.10
N GLN A 162 -13.64 -2.51 -17.89
CA GLN A 162 -12.60 -2.10 -18.84
C GLN A 162 -11.33 -1.64 -18.12
N LYS A 163 -11.45 -0.82 -17.07
CA LYS A 163 -10.31 -0.40 -16.25
C LYS A 163 -9.59 -1.59 -15.64
N GLN A 164 -10.33 -2.53 -15.05
CA GLN A 164 -9.78 -3.74 -14.44
C GLN A 164 -9.02 -4.57 -15.48
N ARG A 165 -9.61 -4.79 -16.65
CA ARG A 165 -8.99 -5.58 -17.72
C ARG A 165 -7.68 -4.96 -18.20
N ILE A 166 -7.66 -3.65 -18.44
CA ILE A 166 -6.47 -2.91 -18.87
C ILE A 166 -5.35 -3.04 -17.81
N LEU A 167 -5.67 -2.77 -16.54
CA LEU A 167 -4.68 -2.85 -15.46
C LEU A 167 -4.20 -4.28 -15.20
N GLN A 168 -5.06 -5.30 -15.38
CA GLN A 168 -4.66 -6.70 -15.25
C GLN A 168 -3.65 -7.12 -16.32
N GLN A 169 -3.82 -6.68 -17.57
CA GLN A 169 -2.85 -6.96 -18.64
C GLN A 169 -1.50 -6.30 -18.35
N LEU A 170 -1.54 -5.03 -17.94
CA LEU A 170 -0.33 -4.28 -17.59
C LEU A 170 0.39 -4.94 -16.40
N ALA A 171 -0.34 -5.27 -15.34
CA ALA A 171 0.20 -5.95 -14.16
C ALA A 171 0.80 -7.31 -14.52
N TYR A 172 0.12 -8.11 -15.35
CA TYR A 172 0.62 -9.41 -15.80
C TYR A 172 1.93 -9.27 -16.57
N PHE A 173 2.00 -8.35 -17.53
CA PHE A 173 3.22 -8.08 -18.28
C PHE A 173 4.37 -7.66 -17.37
N MET A 174 4.15 -6.67 -16.51
CA MET A 174 5.17 -6.16 -15.60
C MET A 174 5.67 -7.25 -14.64
N MET A 175 4.78 -8.12 -14.15
CA MET A 175 5.16 -9.27 -13.33
C MET A 175 6.01 -10.29 -14.10
N MET A 176 5.68 -10.58 -15.37
CA MET A 176 6.46 -11.49 -16.20
C MET A 176 7.85 -10.94 -16.51
N GLN A 177 7.96 -9.63 -16.76
CA GLN A 177 9.23 -8.96 -17.04
C GLN A 177 10.00 -8.57 -15.77
N ASN A 178 9.44 -8.83 -14.59
CA ASN A 178 9.97 -8.38 -13.30
C ASN A 178 10.27 -6.86 -13.27
N GLN A 179 9.42 -6.09 -13.94
CA GLN A 179 9.48 -4.64 -14.03
C GLN A 179 8.56 -3.99 -12.99
N ARG A 180 9.01 -2.88 -12.42
CA ARG A 180 8.24 -2.08 -11.46
C ARG A 180 7.73 -0.78 -12.06
N GLU A 181 8.44 -0.30 -13.07
CA GLU A 181 8.11 0.89 -13.85
C GLU A 181 8.08 0.50 -15.31
N ILE A 182 7.27 1.21 -16.07
CA ILE A 182 7.11 1.01 -17.50
C ILE A 182 6.94 2.38 -18.15
N ALA A 183 7.56 2.57 -19.31
CA ALA A 183 7.39 3.81 -20.06
C ALA A 183 5.97 3.91 -20.63
N ASP A 184 5.46 5.13 -20.77
CA ASP A 184 4.11 5.36 -21.28
C ASP A 184 3.89 4.75 -22.68
N GLU A 185 4.92 4.79 -23.53
CA GLU A 185 4.91 4.23 -24.88
C GLU A 185 4.73 2.70 -24.84
N ASP A 186 5.55 2.00 -24.04
CA ASP A 186 5.45 0.55 -23.85
C ASP A 186 4.11 0.14 -23.24
N ALA A 187 3.64 0.91 -22.24
CA ALA A 187 2.35 0.66 -21.60
C ALA A 187 1.19 0.77 -22.60
N GLN A 188 1.23 1.76 -23.50
CA GLN A 188 0.23 1.92 -24.57
C GLN A 188 0.22 0.73 -25.52
N GLU A 189 1.39 0.26 -25.95
CA GLU A 189 1.50 -0.91 -26.84
C GLU A 189 0.93 -2.18 -26.18
N ILE A 190 1.19 -2.39 -24.89
CA ILE A 190 0.71 -3.56 -24.13
C ILE A 190 -0.82 -3.54 -23.97
N ILE A 191 -1.41 -2.37 -23.72
CA ILE A 191 -2.85 -2.26 -23.49
C ILE A 191 -3.65 -2.04 -24.78
N ALA A 192 -3.00 -1.72 -25.91
CA ALA A 192 -3.67 -1.50 -27.19
C ALA A 192 -4.61 -2.64 -27.63
N PRO A 193 -4.28 -3.94 -27.43
CA PRO A 193 -5.20 -5.05 -27.72
C PRO A 193 -6.49 -5.03 -26.88
N CYS A 194 -6.51 -4.29 -25.76
CA CYS A 194 -7.67 -4.15 -24.89
C CYS A 194 -8.61 -3.02 -25.31
N TRP A 195 -8.25 -2.16 -26.26
CA TRP A 195 -9.05 -1.01 -26.69
C TRP A 195 -10.19 -1.33 -27.66
N HIS A 196 -10.23 -2.54 -28.23
CA HIS A 196 -11.21 -2.92 -29.25
C HIS A 196 -12.46 -3.64 -28.68
N LEU A 197 -12.78 -3.47 -27.39
CA LEU A 197 -13.91 -4.11 -26.70
C LEU A 197 -14.64 -3.15 -25.75
#